data_AF-A0A4Y2QCV8-F1
#
_entry.id   AF-A0A4Y2QCV8-F1
#
_cell.length_a   1.000
_cell.length_b   1.000
_cell.length_c   1.000
_cell.angle_alpha   90.00
_cell.angle_beta   90.00
_cell.angle_gamma   90.00
#
_symmetry.space_group_name_H-M   'P 1'
#
loop_
_entity.id
_entity.type
_entity.pdbx_description
1 polymer ?
#
loop_
_entity_poly.entity_id
_entity_poly.type
_entity_poly.pdbx_seq_one_letter_code
_entity_poly.pdbx_strand_id
1 'polypeptide(L)'
;MDTTVNSTALKIHTEEGRLTVISAYSSPYNNIMEILQELNSIITDLELYLLNETNSPPKFEHCGRKRWPDLSFIKGTDFANSCTWKVLEDYNNGDHNYILRSPFLEITLPPRFKTAYGGQKRMLHLRQKTKQQVQQIEESNTKDHLVNATEELQNAIIAACRKEYKIRKKKKEKRITSPEKKN
;
A
#
# COMPACT_ATOMS: atom_id res chain seq x y z
N MET A 1 18.17 24.30 -22.82
CA MET A 1 18.15 23.98 -21.38
C MET A 1 17.16 22.84 -21.24
N ASP A 2 17.66 21.61 -21.09
CA ASP A 2 16.79 20.44 -20.93
C ASP A 2 16.04 20.57 -19.60
N THR A 3 14.71 20.71 -19.68
CA THR A 3 13.84 20.67 -18.51
C THR A 3 13.74 19.22 -18.06
N THR A 4 14.72 18.75 -17.29
CA THR A 4 14.62 17.47 -16.59
C THR A 4 13.40 17.54 -15.67
N VAL A 5 12.40 16.72 -15.97
CA VAL A 5 11.20 16.61 -15.14
C VAL A 5 11.64 16.01 -13.80
N ASN A 6 11.72 16.82 -12.75
CA ASN A 6 12.14 16.38 -11.39
C ASN A 6 11.02 15.64 -10.65
N SER A 7 10.11 15.02 -11.38
CA SER A 7 8.99 14.26 -10.83
C SER A 7 8.81 12.94 -11.56
N THR A 8 8.41 11.94 -10.79
CA THR A 8 8.10 10.60 -11.27
C THR A 8 6.74 10.19 -10.74
N ALA A 9 5.92 9.60 -11.59
CA ALA A 9 4.61 9.11 -11.23
C ALA A 9 4.55 7.60 -11.41
N LEU A 10 4.15 6.90 -10.36
CA LEU A 10 3.88 5.47 -10.37
C LEU A 10 2.38 5.26 -10.22
N LYS A 11 1.78 4.55 -11.16
CA LYS A 11 0.38 4.19 -11.15
C LYS A 11 0.23 2.71 -10.79
N ILE A 12 -0.48 2.44 -9.70
CA ILE A 12 -0.73 1.09 -9.19
C ILE A 12 -2.23 0.81 -9.38
N HIS A 13 -2.54 -0.30 -10.03
CA HIS A 13 -3.89 -0.81 -10.20
C HIS A 13 -4.07 -2.02 -9.29
N THR A 14 -5.10 -1.98 -8.43
CA THR A 14 -5.54 -3.08 -7.57
C THR A 14 -7.01 -3.39 -7.86
N GLU A 15 -7.52 -4.50 -7.33
CA GLU A 15 -8.95 -4.84 -7.43
C GLU A 15 -9.83 -3.83 -6.69
N GLU A 16 -9.30 -3.23 -5.62
CA GLU A 16 -9.95 -2.20 -4.80
C GLU A 16 -9.91 -0.78 -5.42
N GLY A 17 -9.11 -0.56 -6.46
CA GLY A 17 -9.04 0.73 -7.15
C GLY A 17 -7.70 1.07 -7.77
N ARG A 18 -7.51 2.36 -8.07
CA ARG A 18 -6.29 2.88 -8.69
C ARG A 18 -5.60 3.86 -7.74
N LEU A 19 -4.37 3.56 -7.36
CA LEU A 19 -3.49 4.45 -6.61
C LEU A 19 -2.48 5.10 -7.56
N THR A 20 -2.31 6.42 -7.49
CA THR A 20 -1.24 7.13 -8.19
C THR A 20 -0.32 7.77 -7.16
N VAL A 21 0.95 7.37 -7.17
CA VAL A 21 2.00 7.92 -6.31
C VAL A 21 2.84 8.85 -7.15
N ILE A 22 3.04 10.08 -6.70
CA ILE A 22 3.90 11.05 -7.34
C ILE A 22 5.04 11.35 -6.38
N SER A 23 6.27 11.18 -6.84
CA SER A 23 7.48 11.61 -6.15
C SER A 23 8.03 12.81 -6.91
N ALA A 24 8.31 13.90 -6.21
CA ALA A 24 8.89 15.10 -6.79
C ALA A 24 10.02 15.58 -5.90
N TYR A 25 11.06 16.12 -6.53
CA TYR A 25 12.18 16.75 -5.86
C TYR A 25 12.29 18.20 -6.29
N SER A 26 12.43 19.10 -5.32
CA SER A 26 12.76 20.50 -5.56
C SER A 26 14.16 20.78 -5.03
N SER A 27 14.98 21.41 -5.86
CA SER A 27 16.35 21.77 -5.50
C SER A 27 16.36 22.83 -4.41
N PRO A 28 17.23 22.74 -3.39
CA PRO A 28 17.35 23.77 -2.35
C PRO A 28 17.87 25.11 -2.90
N TYR A 29 18.35 25.15 -4.15
CA TYR A 29 18.81 26.34 -4.83
C TYR A 29 17.72 27.05 -5.64
N ASN A 30 16.54 26.45 -5.77
CA ASN A 30 15.42 27.07 -6.47
C ASN A 30 14.82 28.23 -5.67
N ASN A 31 14.13 29.14 -6.35
CA ASN A 31 13.51 30.29 -5.70
C ASN A 31 12.38 29.83 -4.77
N ILE A 32 12.50 30.14 -3.49
CA ILE A 32 11.53 29.70 -2.48
C ILE A 32 10.12 30.23 -2.73
N MET A 33 9.98 31.44 -3.28
CA MET A 33 8.67 32.03 -3.57
C MET A 33 7.96 31.31 -4.73
N GLU A 34 8.72 30.91 -5.75
CA GLU A 34 8.20 30.15 -6.89
C GLU A 34 7.74 28.75 -6.43
N ILE A 35 8.56 28.06 -5.63
CA ILE A 35 8.20 26.76 -5.06
C ILE A 35 6.93 26.86 -4.21
N LEU A 36 6.80 27.89 -3.37
CA LEU A 36 5.62 28.09 -2.53
C LEU A 36 4.36 28.40 -3.35
N GLN A 37 4.50 29.16 -4.44
CA GLN A 37 3.40 29.44 -5.37
C GLN A 37 2.95 28.17 -6.09
N GLU A 38 3.89 27.39 -6.64
CA GLU A 38 3.59 26.11 -7.30
C GLU A 38 2.93 25.12 -6.33
N LEU A 39 3.45 24.98 -5.11
CA LEU A 39 2.88 24.11 -4.09
C LEU A 39 1.46 24.53 -3.72
N ASN A 40 1.22 25.83 -3.50
CA ASN A 40 -0.12 26.33 -3.18
C ASN A 40 -1.11 26.10 -4.33
N SER A 41 -0.68 26.29 -5.59
CA SER A 41 -1.51 25.99 -6.76
C SER A 41 -1.88 24.51 -6.78
N ILE A 42 -0.89 23.61 -6.67
CA ILE A 42 -1.12 22.16 -6.73
C ILE A 42 -2.05 21.69 -5.59
N ILE A 43 -1.84 22.18 -4.37
CA ILE A 43 -2.66 21.82 -3.21
C ILE A 43 -4.11 22.26 -3.41
N THR A 44 -4.32 23.47 -3.92
CA THR A 44 -5.65 24.06 -4.11
C THR A 44 -6.36 23.43 -5.30
N ASP A 45 -5.70 23.34 -6.45
CA ASP A 45 -6.27 22.85 -7.71
C ASP A 45 -6.63 21.36 -7.66
N LEU A 46 -5.87 20.57 -6.89
CA LEU A 46 -6.10 19.13 -6.75
C LEU A 46 -6.82 18.74 -5.46
N GLU A 47 -7.15 19.72 -4.61
CA GLU A 47 -7.78 19.53 -3.29
C GLU A 47 -7.01 18.50 -2.43
N LEU A 48 -5.72 18.76 -2.22
CA LEU A 48 -4.84 17.86 -1.48
C LEU A 48 -4.83 18.16 0.02
N TYR A 49 -4.73 17.10 0.81
CA TYR A 49 -4.56 17.16 2.26
C TYR A 49 -3.11 16.88 2.64
N LEU A 50 -2.57 17.67 3.56
CA LEU A 50 -1.25 17.47 4.14
C LEU A 50 -1.31 16.36 5.19
N LEU A 51 -0.46 15.34 5.03
CA LEU A 51 -0.37 14.20 5.96
C LEU A 51 0.71 14.38 7.05
N ASN A 52 1.54 15.40 6.92
CA ASN A 52 2.63 15.62 7.87
C ASN A 52 2.07 15.93 9.27
N GLU A 53 2.50 15.16 10.28
CA GLU A 53 2.22 15.47 11.67
C GLU A 53 3.15 16.59 12.18
N THR A 54 2.57 17.56 12.88
CA THR A 54 3.29 18.73 13.43
C THR A 54 4.34 18.35 14.46
N ASN A 55 4.13 17.27 15.21
CA ASN A 55 5.02 16.79 16.26
C ASN A 55 5.95 15.66 15.77
N SER A 56 6.12 15.53 14.46
CA SER A 56 6.93 14.47 13.90
C SER A 56 8.43 14.67 14.13
N PRO A 57 9.20 13.57 14.22
CA PRO A 57 10.66 13.63 14.21
C PRO A 57 11.23 14.39 13.01
N PRO A 58 12.47 14.91 13.09
CA PRO A 58 13.08 15.58 11.95
C PRO A 58 13.16 14.63 10.75
N LYS A 59 12.91 15.17 9.56
CA LYS A 59 13.04 14.42 8.30
C LYS A 59 14.42 14.57 7.70
N PHE A 60 15.08 15.65 8.08
CA PHE A 60 16.44 15.97 7.68
C PHE A 60 17.24 16.41 8.90
N GLU A 61 18.42 15.83 9.10
CA GLU A 61 19.35 16.23 10.13
C GLU A 61 20.78 16.27 9.59
N HIS A 62 21.36 17.47 9.55
CA HIS A 62 22.74 17.67 9.10
C HIS A 62 23.49 18.51 10.13
N CYS A 63 24.61 17.97 10.64
CA CYS A 63 25.43 18.62 11.66
C CYS A 63 24.61 19.10 12.89
N GLY A 64 23.67 18.26 13.36
CA GLY A 64 22.78 18.56 14.50
C GLY A 64 21.66 19.57 14.19
N ARG A 65 21.54 20.06 12.95
CA ARG A 65 20.44 20.93 12.53
C ARG A 65 19.28 20.09 12.02
N LYS A 66 18.16 20.15 12.73
CA LYS A 66 16.92 19.43 12.44
C LYS A 66 16.00 20.24 11.53
N ARG A 67 15.47 19.61 10.48
CA ARG A 67 14.57 20.22 9.49
C ARG A 67 13.48 19.24 9.02
N TRP A 68 12.42 19.80 8.41
CA TRP A 68 11.27 19.06 7.86
C TRP A 68 10.98 19.45 6.40
N PRO A 69 11.95 19.31 5.47
CA PRO A 69 11.77 19.74 4.08
C PRO A 69 10.80 18.83 3.30
N ASP A 70 10.72 17.56 3.67
CA ASP A 70 9.94 16.58 2.91
C ASP A 70 8.44 16.70 3.21
N LEU A 71 7.61 16.85 2.18
CA LEU A 71 6.16 17.01 2.31
C LEU A 71 5.42 15.80 1.75
N SER A 72 4.33 15.42 2.42
CA SER A 72 3.49 14.28 2.05
C SER A 72 2.05 14.74 1.90
N PHE A 73 1.53 14.63 0.69
CA PHE A 73 0.14 14.98 0.38
C PHE A 73 -0.68 13.75 -0.02
N ILE A 74 -2.00 13.87 0.07
CA ILE A 74 -2.96 12.87 -0.41
C ILE A 74 -4.22 13.55 -0.95
N LYS A 75 -4.86 12.93 -1.95
CA LYS A 75 -6.15 13.38 -2.48
C LYS A 75 -7.28 12.59 -1.84
N GLY A 76 -8.32 13.30 -1.39
CA GLY A 76 -9.54 12.73 -0.83
C GLY A 76 -9.44 12.41 0.67
N THR A 77 -10.54 12.64 1.39
CA THR A 77 -10.64 12.49 2.85
C THR A 77 -10.63 11.03 3.31
N ASP A 78 -11.19 10.11 2.51
CA ASP A 78 -11.34 8.70 2.88
C ASP A 78 -9.97 8.01 3.04
N PHE A 79 -9.04 8.35 2.15
CA PHE A 79 -7.66 7.89 2.23
C PHE A 79 -6.86 8.64 3.28
N ALA A 80 -7.13 9.93 3.52
CA ALA A 80 -6.42 10.71 4.54
C ALA A 80 -6.65 10.13 5.94
N ASN A 81 -7.90 9.78 6.26
CA ASN A 81 -8.28 9.24 7.57
C ASN A 81 -7.75 7.82 7.84
N SER A 82 -7.52 7.05 6.78
CA SER A 82 -7.07 5.66 6.86
C SER A 82 -5.56 5.50 6.64
N CYS A 83 -4.86 6.57 6.26
CA CYS A 83 -3.44 6.55 5.98
C CYS A 83 -2.63 6.76 7.27
N THR A 84 -1.87 5.74 7.67
CA THR A 84 -0.84 5.94 8.71
C THR A 84 0.38 6.62 8.10
N TRP A 85 0.87 7.65 8.78
CA TRP A 85 2.04 8.43 8.37
C TRP A 85 2.99 8.56 9.57
N LYS A 86 4.26 8.16 9.41
CA LYS A 86 5.28 8.28 10.47
C LYS A 86 6.67 8.49 9.88
N VAL A 87 7.52 9.22 10.59
CA VAL A 87 8.97 9.29 10.30
C VAL A 87 9.65 8.13 11.03
N LEU A 88 10.55 7.42 10.34
CA LEU A 88 11.34 6.33 10.87
C LEU A 88 12.73 6.85 11.26
N GLU A 89 12.95 7.15 12.54
CA GLU A 89 14.25 7.67 13.02
C GLU A 89 15.37 6.64 12.97
N ASP A 90 15.06 5.36 13.24
CA ASP A 90 16.04 4.27 13.25
C ASP A 90 16.52 3.87 11.84
N TYR A 91 15.87 4.40 10.80
CA TYR A 91 16.19 4.13 9.40
C TYR A 91 16.48 5.46 8.69
N ASN A 92 17.73 5.66 8.33
CA ASN A 92 18.17 6.86 7.62
C ASN A 92 18.96 6.52 6.35
N ASN A 93 19.08 7.51 5.48
CA ASN A 93 19.98 7.51 4.34
C ASN A 93 20.76 8.83 4.36
N GLY A 94 21.94 8.81 4.98
CA GLY A 94 22.73 10.01 5.19
C GLY A 94 22.03 10.96 6.16
N ASP A 95 21.69 12.15 5.68
CA ASP A 95 21.02 13.21 6.44
C ASP A 95 19.50 13.17 6.36
N HIS A 96 18.89 12.23 5.62
CA HIS A 96 17.44 12.07 5.51
C HIS A 96 16.91 10.85 6.29
N ASN A 97 15.81 11.04 7.02
CA ASN A 97 15.05 9.98 7.67
C ASN A 97 13.92 9.48 6.77
N TYR A 98 13.64 8.17 6.79
CA TYR A 98 12.57 7.61 5.96
C TYR A 98 11.18 7.99 6.48
N ILE A 99 10.24 8.18 5.55
CA ILE A 99 8.83 8.38 5.85
C ILE A 99 8.08 7.09 5.51
N LEU A 100 7.47 6.47 6.51
CA LEU A 100 6.58 5.34 6.32
C LEU A 100 5.16 5.85 6.09
N ARG A 101 4.59 5.43 4.96
CA ARG A 101 3.17 5.58 4.67
C ARG A 101 2.55 4.21 4.49
N SER A 102 1.60 3.85 5.34
CA SER A 102 0.78 2.67 5.11
C SER A 102 -0.65 3.14 4.85
N PRO A 103 -1.10 3.19 3.59
CA PRO A 103 -2.53 3.28 3.36
C PRO A 103 -3.17 2.03 3.97
N PHE A 104 -4.29 2.18 4.67
CA PHE A 104 -5.16 1.03 4.97
C PHE A 104 -5.89 0.63 3.68
N LEU A 105 -5.10 0.25 2.66
CA LEU A 105 -5.59 -0.65 1.64
C LEU A 105 -5.49 -2.01 2.32
N GLU A 106 -6.63 -2.61 2.67
CA GLU A 106 -6.65 -4.04 2.95
C GLU A 106 -6.32 -4.74 1.64
N ILE A 107 -5.04 -4.71 1.21
CA ILE A 107 -4.55 -5.52 0.12
C ILE A 107 -4.63 -6.95 0.63
N THR A 108 -5.83 -7.53 0.56
CA THR A 108 -6.07 -8.94 0.70
C THR A 108 -5.54 -9.53 -0.59
N LEU A 109 -4.20 -9.56 -0.72
CA LEU A 109 -3.57 -10.37 -1.75
C LEU A 109 -4.12 -11.78 -1.52
N PRO A 110 -4.91 -12.34 -2.47
CA PRO A 110 -5.44 -13.67 -2.30
C PRO A 110 -4.25 -14.59 -2.04
N PRO A 111 -4.31 -15.46 -1.01
CA PRO A 111 -3.17 -16.26 -0.61
C PRO A 111 -2.62 -17.02 -1.82
N ARG A 112 -1.35 -16.77 -2.17
CA ARG A 112 -0.72 -17.41 -3.32
C ARG A 112 -0.42 -18.87 -2.99
N PHE A 113 -1.32 -19.77 -3.39
CA PHE A 113 -1.11 -21.21 -3.29
C PHE A 113 -0.17 -21.67 -4.41
N LYS A 114 0.99 -22.24 -4.06
CA LYS A 114 1.92 -22.86 -5.02
C LYS A 114 2.07 -24.35 -4.69
N THR A 115 2.02 -25.18 -5.72
CA THR A 115 2.43 -26.59 -5.63
C THR A 115 3.94 -26.68 -5.85
N ALA A 116 4.63 -27.52 -5.08
CA ALA A 116 6.05 -27.81 -5.31
C ALA A 116 6.23 -28.71 -6.55
N TYR A 117 5.27 -29.59 -6.81
CA TYR A 117 5.20 -30.49 -7.95
C TYR A 117 3.73 -30.63 -8.37
N GLY A 118 3.43 -30.51 -9.67
CA GLY A 118 2.08 -30.41 -10.22
C GLY A 118 1.05 -31.32 -9.54
N GLY A 119 0.08 -30.70 -8.86
CA GLY A 119 -0.91 -31.36 -8.01
C GLY A 119 -2.36 -31.15 -8.42
N GLN A 120 -2.62 -30.77 -9.69
CA GLN A 120 -3.97 -30.42 -10.17
C GLN A 120 -5.02 -31.53 -9.95
N LYS A 121 -4.63 -32.81 -9.91
CA LYS A 121 -5.53 -33.95 -9.64
C LYS A 121 -6.20 -33.92 -8.27
N ARG A 122 -5.62 -33.26 -7.26
CA ARG A 122 -6.20 -33.21 -5.91
C ARG A 122 -7.40 -32.25 -5.80
N MET A 123 -7.56 -31.38 -6.79
CA MET A 123 -8.56 -30.32 -6.79
C MET A 123 -9.87 -30.70 -7.52
N LEU A 124 -10.06 -31.98 -7.84
CA LEU A 124 -11.22 -32.48 -8.59
C LEU A 124 -12.57 -32.19 -7.91
N HIS A 125 -12.60 -32.14 -6.57
CA HIS A 125 -13.80 -31.82 -5.80
C HIS A 125 -14.28 -30.37 -5.99
N LEU A 126 -13.39 -29.44 -6.37
CA LEU A 126 -13.80 -28.08 -6.74
C LEU A 126 -14.61 -28.09 -8.03
N ARG A 127 -14.27 -28.94 -9.01
CA ARG A 127 -14.95 -29.00 -10.31
C ARG A 127 -16.45 -29.27 -10.19
N GLN A 128 -16.88 -30.05 -9.20
CA GLN A 128 -18.30 -30.30 -8.94
C GLN A 128 -19.00 -29.09 -8.32
N LYS A 129 -18.37 -28.43 -7.33
CA LYS A 129 -18.89 -27.20 -6.72
C LYS A 129 -18.95 -26.02 -7.69
N THR A 130 -17.97 -25.90 -8.58
CA THR A 130 -17.94 -24.85 -9.61
C THR A 130 -19.13 -24.96 -10.55
N LYS A 131 -19.60 -26.17 -10.89
CA LYS A 131 -20.80 -26.34 -11.73
C LYS A 131 -22.06 -25.78 -11.08
N GLN A 132 -22.27 -26.05 -9.79
CA GLN A 132 -23.41 -25.50 -9.05
C GLN A 132 -23.33 -23.98 -8.93
N GLN A 133 -22.15 -23.43 -8.70
CA GLN A 133 -21.95 -21.99 -8.54
C GLN A 133 -22.05 -21.22 -9.87
N VAL A 134 -21.61 -21.82 -10.99
CA VAL A 134 -21.83 -21.25 -12.33
C VAL A 134 -23.33 -21.15 -12.62
N GLN A 135 -24.10 -22.18 -12.28
CA GLN A 135 -25.55 -22.16 -12.46
C GLN A 135 -26.22 -21.07 -11.60
N GLN A 136 -25.79 -20.89 -10.34
CA GLN A 136 -26.30 -19.80 -9.48
C GLN A 136 -25.96 -18.40 -10.02
N ILE A 137 -24.82 -18.25 -10.68
CA ILE A 137 -24.43 -16.98 -11.32
C ILE A 137 -25.30 -16.72 -12.57
N GLU A 138 -25.55 -17.76 -13.37
CA GLU A 138 -26.42 -17.67 -14.56
C GLU A 138 -27.87 -17.36 -14.21
N GLU A 139 -28.35 -17.85 -13.07
CA GLU A 139 -29.72 -17.61 -12.55
C GLU A 139 -29.83 -16.31 -11.72
N SER A 140 -28.74 -15.55 -11.58
CA SER A 140 -28.73 -14.31 -10.80
C SER A 140 -29.35 -13.13 -11.55
N ASN A 141 -30.42 -12.57 -10.98
CA ASN A 141 -31.14 -11.44 -11.60
C ASN A 141 -30.85 -10.08 -10.92
N THR A 142 -30.09 -10.09 -9.83
CA THR A 142 -29.81 -8.90 -9.02
C THR A 142 -28.32 -8.81 -8.70
N LYS A 143 -27.84 -7.58 -8.52
CA LYS A 143 -26.44 -7.30 -8.17
C LYS A 143 -26.02 -7.99 -6.87
N ASP A 144 -26.87 -7.97 -5.86
CA ASP A 144 -26.58 -8.57 -4.55
C ASP A 144 -26.45 -10.10 -4.64
N HIS A 145 -27.29 -10.73 -5.47
CA HIS A 145 -27.23 -12.18 -5.69
C HIS A 145 -25.93 -12.57 -6.43
N LEU A 146 -25.50 -11.76 -7.40
CA LEU A 146 -24.21 -11.95 -8.07
C LEU A 146 -23.04 -11.84 -7.08
N VAL A 147 -23.02 -10.77 -6.27
CA VAL A 147 -21.96 -10.52 -5.28
C VAL A 147 -21.85 -11.71 -4.32
N ASN A 148 -22.98 -12.16 -3.75
CA ASN A 148 -23.01 -13.28 -2.82
C ASN A 148 -22.54 -14.60 -3.48
N ALA A 149 -22.99 -14.88 -4.72
CA ALA A 149 -22.57 -16.09 -5.45
C ALA A 149 -21.05 -16.08 -5.75
N THR A 150 -20.49 -14.92 -6.11
CA THR A 150 -19.03 -14.79 -6.28
C THR A 150 -18.25 -14.94 -4.99
N GLU A 151 -18.76 -14.40 -3.87
CA GLU A 151 -18.12 -14.52 -2.56
C GLU A 151 -18.10 -16.00 -2.09
N GLU A 152 -19.21 -16.72 -2.26
CA GLU A 152 -19.30 -18.14 -1.97
C GLU A 152 -18.32 -18.99 -2.81
N LEU A 153 -18.17 -18.66 -4.09
CA LEU A 153 -17.19 -19.30 -4.98
C LEU A 153 -15.75 -19.04 -4.51
N GLN A 154 -15.41 -17.79 -4.19
CA GLN A 154 -14.10 -17.43 -3.68
C GLN A 154 -13.77 -18.17 -2.37
N ASN A 155 -14.72 -18.18 -1.42
CA ASN A 155 -14.57 -18.87 -0.14
C ASN A 155 -14.40 -20.39 -0.32
N ALA A 156 -15.14 -21.00 -1.24
CA ALA A 156 -15.01 -22.41 -1.57
C ALA A 156 -13.62 -22.74 -2.16
N ILE A 157 -13.10 -21.90 -3.06
CA ILE A 157 -11.76 -22.04 -3.64
C ILE A 157 -10.68 -21.90 -2.56
N ILE A 158 -10.79 -20.91 -1.68
CA ILE A 158 -9.83 -20.68 -0.59
C ILE A 158 -9.84 -21.87 0.38
N ALA A 159 -11.01 -22.37 0.79
CA ALA A 159 -11.14 -23.50 1.70
C ALA A 159 -10.52 -24.78 1.11
N ALA A 160 -10.81 -25.06 -0.15
CA ALA A 160 -10.21 -26.18 -0.89
C ALA A 160 -8.68 -26.05 -0.97
N CYS A 161 -8.18 -24.86 -1.30
CA CYS A 161 -6.75 -24.61 -1.36
C CYS A 161 -6.06 -24.76 -0.01
N ARG A 162 -6.68 -24.31 1.10
CA ARG A 162 -6.17 -24.49 2.46
C ARG A 162 -6.12 -25.96 2.88
N LYS A 163 -7.08 -26.77 2.42
CA LYS A 163 -7.12 -28.21 2.69
C LYS A 163 -6.00 -28.96 1.97
N GLU A 164 -5.78 -28.64 0.69
CA GLU A 164 -4.85 -29.39 -0.17
C GLU A 164 -3.41 -28.88 -0.12
N TYR A 165 -3.19 -27.60 0.17
CA TYR A 165 -1.88 -26.98 0.14
C TYR A 165 -1.42 -26.49 1.52
N LYS A 166 -0.23 -26.91 1.93
CA LYS A 166 0.46 -26.34 3.09
C LYS A 166 0.83 -24.89 2.76
N ILE A 167 0.26 -23.94 3.49
CA ILE A 167 0.67 -22.54 3.39
C ILE A 167 2.13 -22.46 3.85
N ARG A 168 3.01 -21.96 2.98
CA ARG A 168 4.39 -21.68 3.34
C ARG A 168 4.37 -20.56 4.38
N LYS A 169 4.63 -20.89 5.65
CA LYS A 169 4.82 -19.87 6.70
C LYS A 169 5.92 -18.93 6.22
N LYS A 170 5.62 -17.64 6.04
CA LYS A 170 6.68 -16.63 5.93
C LYS A 170 7.56 -16.80 7.17
N LYS A 171 8.87 -16.90 6.97
CA LYS A 171 9.84 -16.97 8.06
C LYS A 171 9.53 -15.76 8.94
N LYS A 172 9.15 -15.97 10.21
CA LYS A 172 9.03 -14.86 11.17
C LYS A 172 10.39 -14.18 11.15
N GLU A 173 10.42 -12.94 10.67
CA GLU A 173 11.57 -12.08 10.83
C GLU A 173 11.81 -12.00 12.34
N LYS A 174 13.01 -12.39 12.77
CA LYS A 174 13.35 -12.40 14.19
C LYS A 174 13.24 -10.96 14.66
N ARG A 175 12.30 -10.68 15.58
CA ARG A 175 12.35 -9.48 16.42
C ARG A 175 13.75 -9.46 17.03
N ILE A 176 14.55 -8.47 16.66
CA ILE A 176 15.78 -8.14 17.38
C ILE A 176 15.30 -7.58 18.72
N THR A 177 15.22 -8.43 19.74
CA THR A 177 15.12 -7.97 21.12
C THR A 177 16.53 -7.60 21.57
N SER A 178 16.76 -6.30 21.76
CA SER A 178 17.97 -5.79 22.41
C SER A 178 18.08 -6.38 23.82
N PRO A 179 19.27 -6.82 24.29
CA PRO A 179 19.41 -7.34 25.64
C PRO A 179 19.26 -6.20 26.67
N GLU A 180 18.34 -6.40 27.61
CA GLU A 180 18.20 -5.63 28.85
C GLU A 180 19.56 -5.55 29.55
N LYS A 181 20.12 -4.34 29.66
CA LYS A 181 21.21 -4.06 30.60
C LYS A 181 20.62 -4.05 32.01
N LYS A 182 20.91 -5.10 32.79
CA LYS A 182 20.74 -5.06 34.24
C LYS A 182 21.76 -4.06 34.81
N ASN A 183 21.25 -3.02 35.45
CA ASN A 183 21.97 -2.29 36.49
C ASN A 183 21.59 -2.88 37.84
#